data_AF-A0A4U5N181-F1
#
_entry.id   AF-A0A4U5N181-F1
#
_cell.length_a   1.000
_cell.length_b   1.000
_cell.length_c   1.000
_cell.angle_alpha   90.00
_cell.angle_beta   90.00
_cell.angle_gamma   90.00
#
_symmetry.space_group_name_H-M   'P 1'
#
loop_
_entity.id
_entity.type
_entity.pdbx_description
1 polymer ?
#
loop_
_entity_poly.entity_id
_entity_poly.type
_entity_poly.pdbx_seq_one_letter_code
_entity_poly.pdbx_strand_id
1 'polypeptide(L)'
;MSSEPKTLTDCVLKQICVNLILANNLSKPEWIDALPITHAVQHQLKRMQASAAEFLEIYDFILRKIDVCAAIHIQDGVVKADATFQNLYNKKVLSLKRFHLLTIACGNEELYRSTQALLDKPTIDTREGQWEAHEKELLMTAKNIYFLEQFNVSIELDGCLNFLELYVLKFVDFGWMDGFKFLIRIIRKRENDYTHMLDSVIKYIFDKTVKSGKKWIRAFNAEASELIEKCVWRQNGRTYEDMKPYFEALGRRELERRCEKLRRKIEDPKVGKMVEDLVKFLAE
;
A
#
# COMPACT_ATOMS: atom_id res chain seq x y z
N MET A 1 9.48 -18.63 -8.74
CA MET A 1 8.86 -17.71 -9.71
C MET A 1 9.89 -17.36 -10.78
N SER A 2 9.53 -17.46 -12.06
CA SER A 2 10.41 -17.13 -13.17
C SER A 2 10.66 -15.62 -13.19
N SER A 3 11.89 -15.19 -12.92
CA SER A 3 12.31 -13.82 -13.24
C SER A 3 12.31 -13.70 -14.76
N GLU A 4 11.40 -12.90 -15.33
CA GLU A 4 11.55 -12.49 -16.72
C GLU A 4 12.97 -11.94 -16.93
N PRO A 5 13.63 -12.30 -18.04
CA PRO A 5 14.98 -11.81 -18.31
C PRO A 5 14.95 -10.28 -18.38
N LYS A 6 15.84 -9.63 -17.62
CA LYS A 6 15.94 -8.17 -17.59
C LYS A 6 16.20 -7.62 -18.99
N THR A 7 15.45 -6.62 -19.39
CA THR A 7 15.70 -5.93 -20.65
C THR A 7 17.03 -5.18 -20.58
N LEU A 8 17.66 -4.94 -21.74
CA LEU A 8 18.85 -4.09 -21.81
C LEU A 8 18.56 -2.69 -21.24
N THR A 9 17.36 -2.18 -21.50
CA THR A 9 16.87 -0.91 -20.97
C THR A 9 16.89 -0.89 -19.43
N ASP A 10 16.37 -1.93 -18.78
CA ASP A 10 16.36 -2.02 -17.32
C ASP A 10 17.77 -2.11 -16.73
N CYS A 11 18.69 -2.81 -17.40
CA CYS A 11 20.09 -2.88 -17.01
C CYS A 11 20.78 -1.51 -17.08
N VAL A 12 20.54 -0.75 -18.16
CA VAL A 12 21.09 0.61 -18.33
C VAL A 12 20.49 1.56 -17.29
N LEU A 13 19.17 1.54 -17.11
CA LEU A 13 18.48 2.37 -16.10
C LEU A 13 18.99 2.07 -14.69
N LYS A 14 19.20 0.79 -14.36
CA LYS A 14 19.83 0.38 -13.10
C LYS A 14 21.21 1.00 -12.93
N GLN A 15 22.07 0.92 -13.94
CA GLN A 15 23.43 1.46 -13.84
C GLN A 15 23.42 2.99 -13.66
N ILE A 16 22.55 3.70 -14.39
CA ILE A 16 22.38 5.15 -14.23
C ILE A 16 21.90 5.49 -12.82
N CYS A 17 20.90 4.77 -12.32
CA CYS A 17 20.40 4.94 -10.96
C CYS A 17 21.49 4.78 -9.90
N VAL A 18 22.28 3.71 -10.01
CA VAL A 18 23.42 3.45 -9.10
C VAL A 18 24.41 4.61 -9.13
N ASN A 19 24.77 5.09 -10.32
CA ASN A 19 25.68 6.22 -10.47
C ASN A 19 25.13 7.49 -9.79
N LEU A 20 23.82 7.76 -9.93
CA LEU A 20 23.16 8.90 -9.28
C LEU A 20 23.11 8.78 -7.76
N ILE A 21 22.87 7.58 -7.22
CA ILE A 21 22.88 7.32 -5.77
C ILE A 21 24.28 7.56 -5.23
N LEU A 22 25.32 6.98 -5.84
CA LEU A 22 26.71 7.13 -5.42
C LEU A 22 27.19 8.59 -5.50
N ALA A 23 26.71 9.35 -6.49
CA ALA A 23 27.00 10.77 -6.64
C ALA A 23 26.12 11.69 -5.76
N ASN A 24 25.19 11.13 -4.97
CA ASN A 24 24.18 11.87 -4.20
C ASN A 24 23.43 12.92 -5.05
N ASN A 25 23.07 12.56 -6.28
CA ASN A 25 22.55 13.47 -7.30
C ASN A 25 21.11 13.12 -7.74
N LEU A 26 20.37 12.39 -6.92
CA LEU A 26 18.98 12.01 -7.21
C LEU A 26 18.02 13.21 -7.21
N SER A 27 18.37 14.35 -6.62
CA SER A 27 17.50 15.53 -6.50
C SER A 27 17.60 16.54 -7.65
N LYS A 28 18.48 16.33 -8.64
CA LYS A 28 18.66 17.27 -9.77
C LYS A 28 18.20 16.65 -11.08
N PRO A 29 16.95 16.87 -11.54
CA PRO A 29 16.45 16.28 -12.79
C PRO A 29 16.80 17.08 -14.05
N GLU A 30 17.26 18.32 -13.89
CA GLU A 30 17.38 19.32 -14.97
C GLU A 30 18.38 18.93 -16.07
N TRP A 31 19.40 18.13 -15.74
CA TRP A 31 20.38 17.67 -16.72
C TRP A 31 19.80 16.67 -17.73
N ILE A 32 18.70 15.97 -17.38
CA ILE A 32 18.06 14.98 -18.26
C ILE A 32 17.46 15.67 -19.50
N ASP A 33 16.92 16.89 -19.33
CA ASP A 33 16.33 17.66 -20.42
C ASP A 33 17.37 18.14 -21.44
N ALA A 34 18.63 18.28 -21.01
CA ALA A 34 19.74 18.69 -21.87
C ALA A 34 20.36 17.52 -22.66
N LEU A 35 19.98 16.27 -22.38
CA LEU A 35 20.55 15.11 -23.07
C LEU A 35 20.02 15.00 -24.51
N PRO A 36 20.89 14.69 -25.50
CA PRO A 36 20.49 14.50 -26.90
C PRO A 36 19.86 13.11 -27.12
N ILE A 37 18.74 12.84 -26.45
CA ILE A 37 17.99 11.57 -26.48
C ILE A 37 16.50 11.84 -26.72
N THR A 38 15.73 10.80 -27.03
CA THR A 38 14.29 10.94 -27.28
C THR A 38 13.54 11.31 -25.99
N HIS A 39 12.43 12.04 -26.14
CA HIS A 39 11.54 12.37 -25.02
C HIS A 39 11.05 11.15 -24.24
N ALA A 40 10.84 10.01 -24.91
CA ALA A 40 10.47 8.77 -24.24
C ALA A 40 11.53 8.30 -23.25
N VAL A 41 12.82 8.37 -23.62
CA VAL A 41 13.93 8.00 -22.76
C VAL A 41 14.12 9.04 -21.64
N GLN A 42 13.99 10.34 -21.94
CA GLN A 42 14.01 11.38 -20.91
C GLN A 42 12.93 11.14 -19.84
N HIS A 43 11.71 10.81 -20.27
CA HIS A 43 10.61 10.49 -19.38
C HIS A 43 10.91 9.25 -18.52
N GLN A 44 11.48 8.19 -19.09
CA GLN A 44 11.90 7.01 -18.32
C GLN A 44 12.98 7.32 -17.28
N LEU A 45 13.97 8.16 -17.62
CA LEU A 45 15.02 8.59 -16.69
C LEU A 45 14.46 9.43 -15.54
N LYS A 46 13.58 10.39 -15.84
CA LYS A 46 12.91 11.20 -14.81
C LYS A 46 12.06 10.35 -13.88
N ARG A 47 11.29 9.40 -14.45
CA ARG A 47 10.50 8.44 -13.69
C ARG A 47 11.37 7.59 -12.77
N MET A 48 12.49 7.08 -13.29
CA MET A 48 13.45 6.29 -12.53
C MET A 48 14.06 7.09 -11.38
N GLN A 49 14.49 8.31 -11.64
CA GLN A 49 15.10 9.19 -10.64
C GLN A 49 14.10 9.51 -9.52
N ALA A 50 12.88 9.92 -9.87
CA ALA A 50 11.82 10.20 -8.90
C ALA A 50 11.48 8.94 -8.07
N SER A 51 11.33 7.79 -8.73
CA SER A 51 11.04 6.53 -8.06
C SER A 51 12.17 6.07 -7.12
N ALA A 52 13.43 6.32 -7.47
CA ALA A 52 14.57 5.99 -6.62
C ALA A 52 14.66 6.92 -5.41
N ALA A 53 14.44 8.22 -5.59
CA ALA A 53 14.38 9.17 -4.49
C ALA A 53 13.26 8.82 -3.49
N GLU A 54 12.05 8.57 -4.01
CA GLU A 54 10.89 8.16 -3.20
C GLU A 54 11.16 6.85 -2.45
N PHE A 55 11.76 5.84 -3.12
CA PHE A 55 12.11 4.58 -2.49
C PHE A 55 13.10 4.77 -1.33
N LEU A 56 14.16 5.56 -1.52
CA LEU A 56 15.16 5.79 -0.47
C LEU A 56 14.58 6.59 0.71
N GLU A 57 13.73 7.58 0.44
CA GLU A 57 13.06 8.37 1.47
C GLU A 57 12.10 7.50 2.29
N ILE A 58 11.21 6.76 1.63
CA ILE A 58 10.19 5.94 2.29
C ILE A 58 10.79 4.82 3.15
N TYR A 59 11.92 4.26 2.71
CA TYR A 59 12.57 3.11 3.36
C TYR A 59 13.89 3.47 4.06
N ASP A 60 14.16 4.75 4.32
CA ASP A 60 15.42 5.22 4.96
C ASP A 60 15.71 4.49 6.29
N PHE A 61 14.67 4.25 7.09
CA PHE A 61 14.76 3.54 8.38
C PHE A 61 15.41 2.14 8.30
N ILE A 62 15.40 1.51 7.12
CA ILE A 62 16.13 0.26 6.88
C ILE A 62 17.35 0.49 5.98
N LEU A 63 17.25 1.39 5.00
CA LEU A 63 18.27 1.55 3.96
C LEU A 63 19.45 2.41 4.37
N ARG A 64 19.35 3.25 5.41
CA ARG A 64 20.37 4.25 5.79
C ARG A 64 21.79 3.69 5.98
N LYS A 65 21.91 2.43 6.37
CA LYS A 65 23.21 1.74 6.61
C LYS A 65 23.46 0.58 5.64
N ILE A 66 22.65 0.48 4.58
CA ILE A 66 22.69 -0.62 3.61
C ILE A 66 23.21 -0.07 2.28
N ASP A 67 24.20 -0.77 1.71
CA ASP A 67 24.58 -0.54 0.31
C ASP A 67 23.50 -1.08 -0.63
N VAL A 68 22.51 -0.23 -0.92
CA VAL A 68 21.38 -0.53 -1.78
C VAL A 68 21.77 -0.67 -3.25
N CYS A 69 22.88 -0.05 -3.68
CA CYS A 69 23.32 0.00 -5.07
C CYS A 69 23.53 -1.40 -5.65
N ALA A 70 24.08 -2.31 -4.84
CA ALA A 70 24.32 -3.69 -5.24
C ALA A 70 23.02 -4.48 -5.51
N ALA A 71 21.90 -4.08 -4.91
CA ALA A 71 20.66 -4.84 -4.88
C ALA A 71 19.48 -4.19 -5.60
N ILE A 72 19.55 -2.89 -5.91
CA ILE A 72 18.46 -2.13 -6.52
C ILE A 72 17.96 -2.82 -7.81
N HIS A 73 16.64 -2.94 -7.91
CA HIS A 73 15.95 -3.51 -9.05
C HIS A 73 15.07 -2.44 -9.69
N ILE A 74 15.23 -2.24 -11.00
CA ILE A 74 14.48 -1.28 -11.78
C ILE A 74 13.80 -2.04 -12.92
N GLN A 75 12.52 -1.76 -13.12
CA GLN A 75 11.73 -2.27 -14.23
C GLN A 75 10.83 -1.14 -14.72
N ASP A 76 10.88 -0.87 -16.03
CA ASP A 76 10.09 0.18 -16.69
C ASP A 76 10.29 1.59 -16.08
N GLY A 77 11.51 1.86 -15.62
CA GLY A 77 11.85 3.12 -14.97
C GLY A 77 11.24 3.29 -13.57
N VAL A 78 10.90 2.21 -12.88
CA VAL A 78 10.41 2.23 -11.49
C VAL A 78 11.25 1.29 -10.64
N VAL A 79 11.63 1.74 -9.45
CA VAL A 79 12.28 0.88 -8.45
C VAL A 79 11.25 -0.11 -7.91
N LYS A 80 11.51 -1.40 -8.09
CA LYS A 80 10.67 -2.48 -7.57
C LYS A 80 11.12 -2.81 -6.16
N ALA A 81 10.40 -2.32 -5.16
CA ALA A 81 10.76 -2.43 -3.74
C ALA A 81 10.88 -3.90 -3.30
N ASP A 82 9.89 -4.73 -3.64
CA ASP A 82 9.87 -6.17 -3.34
C ASP A 82 11.07 -6.92 -3.94
N ALA A 83 11.35 -6.73 -5.22
CA ALA A 83 12.51 -7.33 -5.89
C ALA A 83 13.85 -6.80 -5.35
N THR A 84 13.89 -5.53 -4.94
CA THR A 84 15.07 -4.92 -4.31
C THR A 84 15.34 -5.54 -2.94
N PHE A 85 14.32 -5.66 -2.09
CA PHE A 85 14.46 -6.31 -0.78
C PHE A 85 14.78 -7.81 -0.91
N GLN A 86 14.21 -8.50 -1.90
CA GLN A 86 14.55 -9.89 -2.18
C GLN A 86 16.04 -10.02 -2.59
N ASN A 87 16.57 -9.11 -3.40
CA ASN A 87 18.00 -9.10 -3.75
C ASN A 87 18.88 -8.82 -2.53
N LEU A 88 18.48 -7.90 -1.64
CA LEU A 88 19.18 -7.62 -0.39
C LEU A 88 19.23 -8.85 0.52
N TYR A 89 18.11 -9.58 0.63
CA TYR A 89 18.04 -10.86 1.34
C TYR A 89 18.95 -11.92 0.72
N ASN A 90 18.88 -12.12 -0.61
CA ASN A 90 19.71 -13.09 -1.33
C ASN A 90 21.23 -12.80 -1.20
N LYS A 91 21.58 -11.52 -1.08
CA LYS A 91 22.96 -11.06 -0.82
C LYS A 91 23.35 -11.13 0.66
N LYS A 92 22.48 -11.65 1.53
CA LYS A 92 22.68 -11.76 2.99
C LYS A 92 22.87 -10.41 3.70
N VAL A 93 22.34 -9.33 3.10
CA VAL A 93 22.36 -7.98 3.69
C VAL A 93 21.20 -7.80 4.68
N LEU A 94 20.07 -8.46 4.40
CA LEU A 94 18.91 -8.53 5.30
C LEU A 94 18.79 -9.95 5.88
N SER A 95 18.41 -10.04 7.15
CA SER A 95 17.96 -11.30 7.75
C SER A 95 16.61 -11.72 7.17
N LEU A 96 16.27 -13.01 7.23
CA LEU A 96 14.95 -13.52 6.81
C LEU A 96 13.81 -12.79 7.52
N LYS A 97 13.96 -12.51 8.82
CA LYS A 97 12.97 -11.78 9.61
C LYS A 97 12.77 -10.35 9.13
N ARG A 98 13.85 -9.59 8.89
CA ARG A 98 13.73 -8.22 8.33
C ARG A 98 13.10 -8.24 6.94
N PHE A 99 13.50 -9.20 6.11
CA PHE A 99 12.91 -9.38 4.80
C PHE A 99 11.40 -9.66 4.91
N HIS A 100 10.97 -10.57 5.80
CA HIS A 100 9.56 -10.85 6.07
C HIS A 100 8.78 -9.58 6.48
N LEU A 101 9.30 -8.76 7.40
CA LEU A 101 8.66 -7.52 7.80
C LEU A 101 8.53 -6.53 6.63
N LEU A 102 9.55 -6.43 5.78
CA LEU A 102 9.54 -5.56 4.61
C LEU A 102 8.52 -5.98 3.56
N THR A 103 8.17 -7.27 3.47
CA THR A 103 7.10 -7.73 2.57
C THR A 103 5.74 -7.11 2.91
N ILE A 104 5.51 -6.77 4.19
CA ILE A 104 4.31 -6.03 4.62
C ILE A 104 4.35 -4.61 4.06
N ALA A 105 5.48 -3.90 4.21
CA ALA A 105 5.60 -2.51 3.79
C ALA A 105 5.48 -2.35 2.25
N CYS A 106 6.05 -3.28 1.48
CA CYS A 106 5.92 -3.30 0.02
C CYS A 106 4.63 -3.99 -0.48
N GLY A 107 3.80 -4.51 0.43
CA GLY A 107 2.50 -5.09 0.12
C GLY A 107 2.52 -6.39 -0.69
N ASN A 108 3.65 -7.10 -0.72
CA ASN A 108 3.79 -8.35 -1.49
C ASN A 108 3.33 -9.55 -0.63
N GLU A 109 2.05 -9.91 -0.80
CA GLU A 109 1.42 -10.98 -0.02
C GLU A 109 2.05 -12.36 -0.27
N GLU A 110 2.42 -12.70 -1.50
CA GLU A 110 3.03 -14.00 -1.82
C GLU A 110 4.39 -14.16 -1.12
N LEU A 111 5.22 -13.11 -1.16
CA LEU A 111 6.47 -13.08 -0.42
C LEU A 111 6.23 -13.11 1.10
N TYR A 112 5.21 -12.41 1.59
CA TYR A 112 4.84 -12.47 3.02
C TYR A 112 4.52 -13.91 3.46
N ARG A 113 3.67 -14.62 2.72
CA ARG A 113 3.29 -16.02 3.01
C ARG A 113 4.49 -16.96 2.96
N SER A 114 5.28 -16.86 1.90
CA SER A 114 6.43 -17.76 1.71
C SER A 114 7.51 -17.54 2.78
N THR A 115 7.79 -16.30 3.14
CA THR A 115 8.75 -15.99 4.21
C THR A 115 8.22 -16.36 5.59
N GLN A 116 6.91 -16.21 5.84
CA GLN A 116 6.27 -16.64 7.08
C GLN A 116 6.43 -18.15 7.31
N ALA A 117 6.25 -18.95 6.26
CA ALA A 117 6.39 -20.41 6.35
C ALA A 117 7.84 -20.86 6.65
N LEU A 118 8.83 -20.05 6.31
CA LEU A 118 10.26 -20.32 6.56
C LEU A 118 10.72 -19.86 7.95
N LEU A 119 9.94 -19.01 8.62
CA LEU A 119 10.18 -18.64 10.01
C LEU A 119 9.61 -19.76 10.89
N ASP A 120 10.47 -20.64 11.42
CA ASP A 120 10.09 -21.63 12.44
C ASP A 120 9.26 -20.93 13.53
N LYS A 121 8.08 -21.50 13.86
CA LYS A 121 7.03 -21.03 14.82
C LYS A 121 7.38 -19.72 15.51
N PRO A 122 6.50 -18.69 15.52
CA PRO A 122 6.85 -17.28 15.72
C PRO A 122 7.65 -17.01 17.01
N THR A 123 8.91 -17.43 17.04
CA THR A 123 9.98 -16.85 17.84
C THR A 123 10.32 -15.59 17.10
N ILE A 124 9.38 -14.66 17.18
CA ILE A 124 9.67 -13.24 17.13
C ILE A 124 10.48 -12.97 18.39
N ASP A 125 11.71 -13.46 18.39
CA ASP A 125 12.65 -13.28 19.47
C ASP A 125 12.94 -11.78 19.48
N THR A 126 12.54 -11.11 20.56
CA THR A 126 12.71 -9.66 20.73
C THR A 126 14.17 -9.29 21.01
N ARG A 127 15.07 -10.29 21.05
CA ARG A 127 16.49 -10.15 21.41
C ARG A 127 17.40 -9.68 20.29
N GLU A 128 16.92 -9.54 19.06
CA GLU A 128 17.73 -8.98 17.95
C GLU A 128 17.77 -7.45 17.99
N GLY A 129 18.73 -6.87 18.71
CA GLY A 129 19.16 -5.48 18.51
C GLY A 129 18.15 -4.37 18.82
N GLN A 130 18.62 -3.12 18.74
CA GLN A 130 17.78 -1.94 18.86
C GLN A 130 16.94 -1.78 17.59
N TRP A 131 15.72 -2.34 17.60
CA TRP A 131 14.74 -2.11 16.55
C TRP A 131 14.37 -0.63 16.48
N GLU A 132 14.45 -0.05 15.28
CA GLU A 132 13.93 1.29 15.05
C GLU A 132 12.40 1.30 15.19
N ALA A 133 11.79 2.48 15.45
CA ALA A 133 10.36 2.58 15.71
C ALA A 133 9.51 1.92 14.60
N HIS A 134 9.83 2.18 13.33
CA HIS A 134 9.15 1.60 12.17
C HIS A 134 9.24 0.07 12.09
N GLU A 135 10.38 -0.52 12.46
CA GLU A 135 10.50 -1.97 12.45
C GLU A 135 9.66 -2.63 13.55
N LYS A 136 9.52 -1.97 14.72
CA LYS A 136 8.61 -2.42 15.79
C LYS A 136 7.15 -2.37 15.35
N GLU A 137 6.75 -1.34 14.60
CA GLU A 137 5.42 -1.26 14.01
C GLU A 137 5.18 -2.45 13.07
N LEU A 138 6.08 -2.71 12.13
CA LEU A 138 5.98 -3.85 11.21
C LEU A 138 5.92 -5.19 11.95
N LEU A 139 6.72 -5.34 13.01
CA LEU A 139 6.72 -6.54 13.84
C LEU A 139 5.37 -6.79 14.50
N MET A 140 4.76 -5.74 15.05
CA MET A 140 3.45 -5.85 15.68
C MET A 140 2.34 -6.04 14.65
N THR A 141 2.45 -5.43 13.47
CA THR A 141 1.57 -5.71 12.34
C THR A 141 1.63 -7.19 11.95
N ALA A 142 2.83 -7.75 11.78
CA ALA A 142 3.03 -9.16 11.44
C ALA A 142 2.39 -10.09 12.48
N LYS A 143 2.53 -9.78 13.77
CA LYS A 143 1.88 -10.52 14.86
C LYS A 143 0.37 -10.49 14.74
N ASN A 144 -0.22 -9.30 14.57
CA ASN A 144 -1.67 -9.16 14.49
C ASN A 144 -2.26 -9.84 13.24
N ILE A 145 -1.55 -9.82 12.10
CA ILE A 145 -1.95 -10.61 10.91
C ILE A 145 -1.94 -12.10 11.25
N TYR A 146 -0.89 -12.61 11.87
CA TYR A 146 -0.81 -14.02 12.27
C TYR A 146 -1.95 -14.41 13.22
N PHE A 147 -2.21 -13.61 14.26
CA PHE A 147 -3.34 -13.86 15.17
C PHE A 147 -4.67 -13.86 14.42
N LEU A 148 -4.86 -12.89 13.53
CA LEU A 148 -6.09 -12.78 12.74
C LEU A 148 -6.36 -13.99 11.85
N GLU A 149 -5.31 -14.68 11.39
CA GLU A 149 -5.43 -15.80 10.47
C GLU A 149 -5.49 -17.17 11.14
N GLN A 150 -4.89 -17.31 12.32
CA GLN A 150 -4.77 -18.60 13.01
C GLN A 150 -5.92 -18.88 13.98
N PHE A 151 -6.57 -17.84 14.51
CA PHE A 151 -7.57 -17.98 15.56
C PHE A 151 -9.00 -17.84 15.01
N ASN A 152 -9.91 -18.63 15.56
CA ASN A 152 -11.35 -18.51 15.31
C ASN A 152 -11.90 -17.25 15.99
N VAL A 153 -13.01 -16.73 15.45
CA VAL A 153 -13.65 -15.50 15.89
C VAL A 153 -13.85 -15.46 17.42
N SER A 154 -13.17 -14.52 18.10
CA SER A 154 -13.25 -14.27 19.54
C SER A 154 -13.11 -12.78 19.84
N ILE A 155 -13.38 -12.36 21.08
CA ILE A 155 -13.17 -10.98 21.56
C ILE A 155 -11.71 -10.54 21.41
N GLU A 156 -10.75 -11.47 21.47
CA GLU A 156 -9.32 -11.16 21.34
C GLU A 156 -8.97 -10.69 19.91
N LEU A 157 -9.76 -11.10 18.93
CA LEU A 157 -9.61 -10.70 17.54
C LEU A 157 -10.22 -9.31 17.25
N ASP A 158 -11.17 -8.83 18.05
CA ASP A 158 -11.61 -7.42 17.99
C ASP A 158 -10.44 -6.49 18.34
N GLY A 159 -9.63 -6.88 19.33
CA GLY A 159 -8.38 -6.20 19.65
C GLY A 159 -7.40 -6.20 18.47
N CYS A 160 -7.27 -7.33 17.77
CA CYS A 160 -6.39 -7.44 16.59
C CYS A 160 -6.85 -6.52 15.45
N LEU A 161 -8.16 -6.43 15.18
CA LEU A 161 -8.71 -5.52 14.17
C LEU A 161 -8.44 -4.05 14.50
N ASN A 162 -8.59 -3.65 15.77
CA ASN A 162 -8.24 -2.29 16.22
C ASN A 162 -6.74 -2.00 16.05
N PHE A 163 -5.87 -2.97 16.35
CA PHE A 163 -4.43 -2.79 16.11
C PHE A 163 -4.11 -2.65 14.62
N LEU A 164 -4.72 -3.49 13.76
CA LEU A 164 -4.54 -3.39 12.31
C LEU A 164 -5.06 -2.05 11.77
N GLU A 165 -6.18 -1.54 12.27
CA GLU A 165 -6.65 -0.18 11.97
C GLU A 165 -5.56 0.85 12.28
N LEU A 166 -5.02 0.85 13.50
CA LEU A 166 -3.97 1.79 13.90
C LEU A 166 -2.73 1.69 12.98
N TYR A 167 -2.35 0.48 12.57
CA TYR A 167 -1.24 0.30 11.64
C TYR A 167 -1.57 0.77 10.22
N VAL A 168 -2.80 0.58 9.73
CA VAL A 168 -3.27 1.16 8.47
C VAL A 168 -3.13 2.68 8.50
N LEU A 169 -3.54 3.33 9.60
CA LEU A 169 -3.40 4.78 9.76
C LEU A 169 -1.93 5.23 9.74
N LYS A 170 -1.04 4.50 10.41
CA LYS A 170 0.41 4.78 10.39
C LYS A 170 1.02 4.57 9.01
N PHE A 171 0.58 3.57 8.25
CA PHE A 171 1.07 3.32 6.90
C PHE A 171 0.72 4.46 5.95
N VAL A 172 -0.45 5.10 6.15
CA VAL A 172 -0.80 6.33 5.45
C VAL A 172 0.18 7.46 5.80
N ASP A 173 0.54 7.60 7.09
CA ASP A 173 1.50 8.61 7.56
C ASP A 173 2.93 8.35 7.05
N PHE A 174 3.34 7.10 6.91
CA PHE A 174 4.67 6.71 6.39
C PHE A 174 4.75 6.70 4.86
N GLY A 175 3.63 6.89 4.14
CA GLY A 175 3.63 6.81 2.69
C GLY A 175 3.66 5.39 2.12
N TRP A 176 3.45 4.35 2.94
CA TRP A 176 3.50 2.94 2.53
C TRP A 176 2.22 2.50 1.82
N MET A 177 2.02 3.01 0.60
CA MET A 177 0.81 2.78 -0.19
C MET A 177 0.52 1.30 -0.45
N ASP A 178 1.53 0.52 -0.81
CA ASP A 178 1.33 -0.90 -1.13
C ASP A 178 1.11 -1.73 0.13
N GLY A 179 1.81 -1.42 1.22
CA GLY A 179 1.52 -2.00 2.53
C GLY A 179 0.13 -1.66 3.04
N PHE A 180 -0.36 -0.45 2.81
CA PHE A 180 -1.73 -0.05 3.12
C PHE A 180 -2.72 -0.97 2.39
N LYS A 181 -2.58 -1.11 1.07
CA LYS A 181 -3.47 -1.98 0.28
C LYS A 181 -3.43 -3.42 0.78
N PHE A 182 -2.24 -3.92 1.10
CA PHE A 182 -2.05 -5.24 1.68
C PHE A 182 -2.83 -5.42 2.98
N LEU A 183 -2.72 -4.49 3.93
CA LEU A 183 -3.48 -4.57 5.18
C LEU A 183 -4.99 -4.50 4.96
N ILE A 184 -5.47 -3.67 4.02
CA ILE A 184 -6.89 -3.65 3.65
C ILE A 184 -7.36 -5.02 3.14
N ARG A 185 -6.57 -5.70 2.30
CA ARG A 185 -6.90 -7.06 1.83
C ARG A 185 -6.97 -8.05 2.99
N ILE A 186 -6.04 -7.97 3.94
CA ILE A 186 -6.05 -8.83 5.12
C ILE A 186 -7.30 -8.60 5.97
N ILE A 187 -7.65 -7.33 6.25
CA ILE A 187 -8.87 -6.98 7.01
C ILE A 187 -10.12 -7.47 6.28
N ARG A 188 -10.20 -7.28 4.95
CA ARG A 188 -11.35 -7.68 4.12
C ARG A 188 -11.63 -9.17 4.14
N LYS A 189 -10.61 -10.02 4.29
CA LYS A 189 -10.81 -11.49 4.37
C LYS A 189 -11.69 -11.92 5.55
N ARG A 190 -11.85 -11.05 6.56
CA ARG A 190 -12.67 -11.29 7.76
C ARG A 190 -14.02 -10.57 7.70
N GLU A 191 -14.46 -10.12 6.52
CA GLU A 191 -15.67 -9.31 6.41
C GLU A 191 -16.95 -10.00 6.90
N ASN A 192 -17.00 -11.33 6.82
CA ASN A 192 -18.12 -12.15 7.26
C ASN A 192 -18.10 -12.46 8.76
N ASP A 193 -16.95 -12.24 9.41
CA ASP A 193 -16.71 -12.64 10.78
C ASP A 193 -17.07 -11.53 11.80
N TYR A 194 -17.08 -10.25 11.38
CA TYR A 194 -17.12 -9.08 12.29
C TYR A 194 -17.97 -7.90 11.82
N THR A 195 -19.28 -8.06 11.60
CA THR A 195 -20.11 -6.99 11.01
C THR A 195 -20.04 -5.64 11.72
N HIS A 196 -20.10 -5.58 13.05
CA HIS A 196 -20.13 -4.29 13.78
C HIS A 196 -18.75 -3.65 13.98
N MET A 197 -17.71 -4.45 14.30
CA MET A 197 -16.36 -3.93 14.51
C MET A 197 -15.72 -3.50 13.19
N LEU A 198 -15.93 -4.29 12.12
CA LEU A 198 -15.47 -3.96 10.78
C LEU A 198 -16.05 -2.63 10.29
N ASP A 199 -17.33 -2.37 10.58
CA ASP A 199 -17.97 -1.09 10.22
C ASP A 199 -17.20 0.11 10.81
N SER A 200 -16.82 0.04 12.09
CA SER A 200 -16.04 1.08 12.76
C SER A 200 -14.65 1.22 12.16
N VAL A 201 -13.93 0.11 11.99
CA VAL A 201 -12.57 0.08 11.41
C VAL A 201 -12.57 0.70 10.00
N ILE A 202 -13.48 0.27 9.14
CA ILE A 202 -13.58 0.76 7.76
C ILE A 202 -13.93 2.25 7.73
N LYS A 203 -14.77 2.72 8.64
CA LYS A 203 -15.09 4.14 8.78
C LYS A 203 -13.87 4.97 9.17
N TYR A 204 -13.08 4.54 10.16
CA TYR A 204 -11.87 5.26 10.57
C TYR A 204 -10.81 5.31 9.46
N ILE A 205 -10.61 4.18 8.77
CA ILE A 205 -9.72 4.11 7.61
C ILE A 205 -10.21 5.07 6.53
N PHE A 206 -11.52 5.08 6.22
CA PHE A 206 -12.09 6.02 5.25
C PHE A 206 -11.80 7.47 5.61
N ASP A 207 -12.10 7.88 6.85
CA ASP A 207 -11.89 9.27 7.29
C ASP A 207 -10.43 9.70 7.22
N LYS A 208 -9.49 8.78 7.52
CA LYS A 208 -8.05 9.04 7.33
C LYS A 208 -7.71 9.19 5.85
N THR A 209 -8.18 8.30 4.98
CA THR A 209 -7.88 8.37 3.54
C THR A 209 -8.43 9.65 2.92
N VAL A 210 -9.60 10.14 3.36
CA VAL A 210 -10.17 11.42 2.93
C VAL A 210 -9.25 12.58 3.30
N LYS A 211 -8.77 12.62 4.55
CA LYS A 211 -7.83 13.66 5.03
C LYS A 211 -6.47 13.61 4.32
N SER A 212 -6.02 12.42 3.94
CA SER A 212 -4.70 12.22 3.31
C SER A 212 -4.72 12.39 1.78
N GLY A 213 -5.89 12.48 1.15
CA GLY A 213 -6.07 12.92 -0.23
C GLY A 213 -6.44 11.83 -1.24
N LYS A 214 -6.76 12.27 -2.47
CA LYS A 214 -7.40 11.46 -3.52
C LYS A 214 -6.66 10.15 -3.86
N LYS A 215 -5.33 10.12 -3.77
CA LYS A 215 -4.52 8.92 -4.03
C LYS A 215 -4.85 7.77 -3.06
N TRP A 216 -5.03 8.08 -1.78
CA TRP A 216 -5.35 7.11 -0.74
C TRP A 216 -6.79 6.63 -0.83
N ILE A 217 -7.71 7.53 -1.16
CA ILE A 217 -9.10 7.17 -1.43
C ILE A 217 -9.19 6.16 -2.58
N ARG A 218 -8.49 6.42 -3.70
CA ARG A 218 -8.47 5.51 -4.85
C ARG A 218 -7.89 4.15 -4.49
N ALA A 219 -6.80 4.12 -3.73
CA ALA A 219 -6.20 2.88 -3.25
C ALA A 219 -7.16 2.10 -2.35
N PHE A 220 -7.85 2.79 -1.43
CA PHE A 220 -8.81 2.13 -0.55
C PHE A 220 -10.01 1.56 -1.33
N ASN A 221 -10.55 2.35 -2.27
CA ASN A 221 -11.65 1.88 -3.13
C ASN A 221 -11.25 0.68 -3.98
N ALA A 222 -10.02 0.65 -4.52
CA ALA A 222 -9.55 -0.48 -5.32
C ALA A 222 -9.55 -1.79 -4.51
N GLU A 223 -9.23 -1.73 -3.22
CA GLU A 223 -9.15 -2.92 -2.36
C GLU A 223 -10.46 -3.22 -1.60
N ALA A 224 -11.32 -2.23 -1.36
CA ALA A 224 -12.46 -2.38 -0.43
C ALA A 224 -13.70 -1.56 -0.82
N SER A 225 -13.93 -1.33 -2.12
CA SER A 225 -15.09 -0.58 -2.65
C SER A 225 -16.43 -1.00 -2.03
N GLU A 226 -16.69 -2.30 -1.91
CA GLU A 226 -17.95 -2.83 -1.38
C GLU A 226 -18.09 -2.60 0.14
N LEU A 227 -16.98 -2.67 0.88
CA LEU A 227 -16.96 -2.32 2.31
C LEU A 227 -17.20 -0.82 2.51
N ILE A 228 -16.66 0.06 1.66
CA ILE A 228 -16.95 1.50 1.76
C ILE A 228 -18.45 1.77 1.56
N GLU A 229 -19.09 1.11 0.59
CA GLU A 229 -20.53 1.23 0.40
C GLU A 229 -21.30 0.73 1.63
N LYS A 230 -20.98 -0.46 2.12
CA LYS A 230 -21.70 -1.12 3.23
C LYS A 230 -21.49 -0.43 4.57
N CYS A 231 -20.24 -0.14 4.92
CA CYS A 231 -19.80 0.28 6.23
C CYS A 231 -19.76 1.81 6.40
N VAL A 232 -19.67 2.57 5.30
CA VAL A 232 -19.59 4.04 5.36
C VAL A 232 -20.84 4.66 4.77
N TRP A 233 -21.08 4.45 3.48
CA TRP A 233 -22.10 5.20 2.75
C TRP A 233 -23.53 4.85 3.15
N ARG A 234 -23.81 3.56 3.39
CA ARG A 234 -25.14 3.08 3.84
C ARG A 234 -25.48 3.43 5.28
N GLN A 235 -24.55 3.97 6.08
CA GLN A 235 -24.83 4.26 7.48
C GLN A 235 -25.71 5.51 7.64
N ASN A 236 -26.71 5.41 8.51
CA ASN A 236 -27.57 6.53 8.89
C ASN A 236 -26.70 7.58 9.61
N GLY A 237 -26.35 8.66 8.91
CA GLY A 237 -25.54 9.75 9.45
C GLY A 237 -24.47 10.29 8.51
N ARG A 238 -24.05 9.53 7.48
CA ARG A 238 -23.21 10.09 6.41
C ARG A 238 -24.05 10.96 5.49
N THR A 239 -23.58 12.17 5.25
CA THR A 239 -24.17 13.14 4.35
C THR A 239 -23.52 13.07 2.97
N TYR A 240 -24.16 13.68 1.98
CA TYR A 240 -23.58 13.92 0.67
C TYR A 240 -22.20 14.60 0.77
N GLU A 241 -22.07 15.60 1.66
CA GLU A 241 -20.83 16.36 1.84
C GLU A 241 -19.70 15.47 2.40
N ASP A 242 -20.02 14.51 3.27
CA ASP A 242 -19.03 13.54 3.76
C ASP A 242 -18.48 12.63 2.65
N MET A 243 -19.32 12.32 1.65
CA MET A 243 -18.98 11.43 0.55
C MET A 243 -18.45 12.18 -0.68
N LYS A 244 -18.62 13.50 -0.76
CA LYS A 244 -18.16 14.32 -1.88
C LYS A 244 -16.67 14.14 -2.20
N PRO A 245 -15.73 14.15 -1.23
CA PRO A 245 -14.31 13.91 -1.51
C PRO A 245 -14.05 12.53 -2.13
N TYR A 246 -14.86 11.53 -1.76
CA TYR A 246 -14.78 10.19 -2.31
C TYR A 246 -15.24 10.16 -3.77
N PHE A 247 -16.36 10.82 -4.09
CA PHE A 247 -16.84 10.94 -5.46
C PHE A 247 -15.83 11.65 -6.36
N GLU A 248 -15.29 12.78 -5.90
CA GLU A 248 -14.26 13.51 -6.63
C GLU A 248 -12.99 12.69 -6.89
N ALA A 249 -12.63 11.79 -5.97
CA ALA A 249 -11.48 10.92 -6.14
C ALA A 249 -11.71 9.89 -7.25
N LEU A 250 -12.90 9.27 -7.32
CA LEU A 250 -13.20 8.23 -8.32
C LEU A 250 -13.38 8.81 -9.73
N GLY A 251 -13.96 10.01 -9.82
CA GLY A 251 -14.20 10.67 -11.10
C GLY A 251 -15.43 10.14 -11.84
N ARG A 252 -15.92 10.96 -12.77
CA ARG A 252 -17.24 10.82 -13.40
C ARG A 252 -17.55 9.43 -13.97
N ARG A 253 -16.66 8.88 -14.80
CA ARG A 253 -16.90 7.59 -15.50
C ARG A 253 -17.12 6.42 -14.53
N GLU A 254 -16.36 6.39 -13.44
CA GLU A 254 -16.48 5.32 -12.45
C GLU A 254 -17.78 5.46 -11.66
N LEU A 255 -18.16 6.71 -11.32
CA LEU A 255 -19.42 7.01 -10.64
C LEU A 255 -20.65 6.69 -11.50
N GLU A 256 -20.61 6.95 -12.80
CA GLU A 256 -21.69 6.60 -13.74
C GLU A 256 -21.93 5.08 -13.76
N ARG A 257 -20.85 4.28 -13.88
CA ARG A 257 -20.94 2.81 -13.79
C ARG A 257 -21.52 2.35 -12.46
N ARG A 258 -21.09 2.99 -11.37
CA ARG A 258 -21.55 2.64 -10.02
C ARG A 258 -23.01 3.01 -9.80
N CYS A 259 -23.45 4.15 -10.30
CA CYS A 259 -24.85 4.58 -10.30
C CYS A 259 -25.72 3.56 -11.05
N GLU A 260 -25.28 3.09 -12.22
CA GLU A 260 -25.99 2.05 -12.96
C GLU A 260 -26.09 0.72 -12.18
N LYS A 261 -24.99 0.29 -11.53
CA LYS A 261 -24.98 -0.90 -10.67
C LYS A 261 -25.97 -0.78 -9.50
N LEU A 262 -26.06 0.40 -8.87
CA LEU A 262 -26.92 0.65 -7.72
C LEU A 262 -28.40 0.79 -8.11
N ARG A 263 -28.72 1.40 -9.26
CA ARG A 263 -30.10 1.50 -9.77
C ARG A 263 -30.78 0.14 -9.96
N ARG A 264 -30.00 -0.90 -10.28
CA ARG A 264 -30.51 -2.28 -10.38
C ARG A 264 -30.91 -2.89 -9.02
N LYS A 265 -30.60 -2.22 -7.91
CA LYS A 265 -30.87 -2.65 -6.52
C LYS A 265 -31.66 -1.60 -5.73
N ILE A 266 -32.39 -0.72 -6.42
CA ILE A 266 -32.97 0.50 -5.83
C ILE A 266 -34.15 0.26 -4.86
N GLU A 267 -34.65 -0.97 -4.79
CA GLU A 267 -35.73 -1.38 -3.87
C GLU A 267 -35.33 -1.24 -2.39
N ASP A 268 -34.04 -1.17 -2.07
CA ASP A 268 -33.53 -0.83 -0.74
C ASP A 268 -33.47 0.71 -0.56
N PRO A 269 -34.19 1.30 0.41
CA PRO A 269 -34.17 2.75 0.66
C PRO A 269 -32.78 3.34 0.89
N LYS A 270 -31.85 2.56 1.46
CA LYS A 270 -30.45 2.99 1.65
C LYS A 270 -29.72 3.09 0.32
N VAL A 271 -30.05 2.23 -0.64
CA VAL A 271 -29.53 2.30 -2.02
C VAL A 271 -30.14 3.49 -2.76
N GLY A 272 -31.43 3.79 -2.54
CA GLY A 272 -32.09 4.99 -3.07
C GLY A 272 -31.31 6.27 -2.76
N LYS A 273 -30.97 6.50 -1.48
CA LYS A 273 -30.15 7.64 -1.06
C LYS A 273 -28.78 7.68 -1.75
N MET A 274 -28.09 6.55 -1.87
CA MET A 274 -26.79 6.51 -2.57
C MET A 274 -26.92 6.91 -4.04
N VAL A 275 -28.00 6.49 -4.71
CA VAL A 275 -28.28 6.90 -6.09
C VAL A 275 -28.56 8.40 -6.17
N GLU A 276 -29.32 8.96 -5.23
CA GLU A 276 -29.57 10.41 -5.15
C GLU A 276 -28.28 11.21 -4.98
N ASP A 277 -27.40 10.79 -4.05
CA ASP A 277 -26.09 11.42 -3.83
C ASP A 277 -25.23 11.42 -5.11
N LEU A 278 -25.21 10.30 -5.84
CA LEU A 278 -24.48 10.19 -7.11
C LEU A 278 -25.07 11.06 -8.21
N VAL A 279 -26.39 11.08 -8.34
CA VAL A 279 -27.08 11.91 -9.35
C VAL A 279 -26.84 13.38 -9.07
N LYS A 280 -26.89 13.79 -7.80
CA LYS A 280 -26.53 15.15 -7.37
C LYS A 280 -25.10 15.49 -7.78
N PHE A 281 -24.13 14.64 -7.45
CA PHE A 281 -22.72 14.88 -7.80
C PHE A 281 -22.47 14.95 -9.31
N LEU A 282 -23.14 14.12 -10.11
CA LEU A 282 -22.96 14.08 -11.57
C LEU A 282 -23.61 15.27 -12.30
N ALA A 283 -24.52 15.98 -11.63
CA ALA A 283 -25.19 17.18 -12.13
C ALA A 283 -24.44 18.49 -11.80
N GLU A 284 -23.60 18.47 -10.76
CA GLU A 284 -22.62 19.53 -10.43
C GLU A 284 -21.45 19.55 -11.43
#